data_AF-A0A938QQI0-F1
#
_entry.id   AF-A0A938QQI0-F1
#
_cell.length_a   1.000
_cell.length_b   1.000
_cell.length_c   1.000
_cell.angle_alpha   90.00
_cell.angle_beta   90.00
_cell.angle_gamma   90.00
#
_symmetry.space_group_name_H-M   'P 1'
#
loop_
_entity.id
_entity.type
_entity.pdbx_description
1 polymer ?
#
loop_
_entity_poly.entity_id
_entity_poly.type
_entity_poly.pdbx_seq_one_letter_code
_entity_poly.pdbx_strand_id
1 'polypeptide(L)'
;MTPYVPCRACGAPFDALAAPTRCPACGVVVEPHPQATPFARLGVIPPRFGVDDAALEQAWLQRSRQVHPDRFARRPDAERRAAAQQTAALNDAWRALRTPFDRAVWLVGSVGVAEPRLPQAALVELMELRDEAAVDAAARAAVVDRCAVRFAEVMARAAGELQVVDAAA
;
A
#
# COMPACT_ATOMS: atom_id res chain seq x y z
N MET A 1 7.63 22.37 5.56
CA MET A 1 6.46 23.14 6.03
C MET A 1 5.48 22.17 6.64
N THR A 2 5.15 22.31 7.92
CA THR A 2 4.29 21.36 8.64
C THR A 2 2.84 21.48 8.12
N PRO A 3 2.26 20.44 7.49
CA PRO A 3 0.97 20.53 6.82
C PRO A 3 -0.16 20.32 7.84
N TYR A 4 -0.19 21.19 8.83
CA TYR A 4 -1.23 21.19 9.85
C TYR A 4 -2.48 21.84 9.27
N VAL A 5 -3.56 21.06 9.19
CA VAL A 5 -4.87 21.52 8.69
C VAL A 5 -5.87 21.58 9.85
N PRO A 6 -6.74 22.60 9.90
CA PRO A 6 -7.75 22.70 10.95
C PRO A 6 -8.89 21.70 10.70
N CYS A 7 -9.36 21.07 11.77
CA CYS A 7 -10.56 20.24 11.71
C CYS A 7 -11.80 21.08 11.39
N ARG A 8 -12.56 20.69 10.36
CA ARG A 8 -13.83 21.35 9.99
C ARG A 8 -14.91 21.38 11.08
N ALA A 9 -14.81 20.49 12.08
CA ALA A 9 -15.82 20.39 13.15
C ALA A 9 -15.40 21.12 14.43
N CYS A 10 -14.15 20.97 14.88
CA CYS A 10 -13.70 21.55 16.16
C CYS A 10 -12.61 22.63 16.02
N GLY A 11 -12.11 22.88 14.81
CA GLY A 11 -11.03 23.83 14.55
C GLY A 11 -9.64 23.36 15.01
N ALA A 12 -9.54 22.25 15.76
CA ALA A 12 -8.27 21.76 16.25
C ALA A 12 -7.31 21.43 15.09
N PRO A 13 -6.06 21.92 15.14
CA PRO A 13 -5.07 21.64 14.12
C PRO A 13 -4.65 20.16 14.26
N PHE A 14 -4.48 19.44 13.14
CA PHE A 14 -3.84 18.12 13.11
C PHE A 14 -2.92 17.96 11.88
N ASP A 15 -1.94 17.06 11.97
CA ASP A 15 -1.07 16.72 10.85
C ASP A 15 -1.84 15.90 9.80
N ALA A 16 -2.05 16.48 8.62
CA ALA A 16 -2.77 15.83 7.53
C ALA A 16 -1.96 14.67 6.90
N LEU A 17 -0.63 14.75 6.93
CA LEU A 17 0.26 13.75 6.32
C LEU A 17 0.42 12.51 7.19
N ALA A 18 0.18 12.61 8.50
CA ALA A 18 -0.01 11.44 9.36
C ALA A 18 -1.24 10.58 8.97
N ALA A 19 -2.03 11.05 7.99
CA ALA A 19 -3.18 10.37 7.40
C ALA A 19 -4.20 9.84 8.44
N PRO A 20 -4.62 10.65 9.42
CA PRO A 20 -5.60 10.20 10.39
C PRO A 20 -6.95 9.94 9.71
N THR A 21 -7.62 8.86 10.10
CA THR A 21 -8.98 8.54 9.66
C THR A 21 -10.03 9.40 10.37
N ARG A 22 -9.70 9.88 11.59
CA ARG A 22 -10.54 10.69 12.46
C ARG A 22 -9.73 11.82 13.07
N CYS A 23 -10.38 12.93 13.38
CA CYS A 23 -9.76 14.02 14.11
C CYS A 23 -9.30 13.53 15.50
N PRO A 24 -8.02 13.73 15.88
CA PRO A 24 -7.52 13.35 17.19
C PRO A 24 -8.22 14.05 18.37
N ALA A 25 -8.76 15.24 18.15
CA ALA A 25 -9.40 16.04 19.20
C ALA A 25 -10.89 15.70 19.40
N CYS A 26 -11.67 15.61 18.32
CA CYS A 26 -13.13 15.43 18.42
C CYS A 26 -13.66 14.11 17.84
N GLY A 27 -12.82 13.29 17.22
CA GLY A 27 -13.21 11.98 16.68
C GLY A 27 -14.07 12.01 15.41
N VAL A 28 -14.37 13.18 14.86
CA VAL A 28 -15.09 13.32 13.57
C VAL A 28 -14.26 12.67 12.46
N VAL A 29 -14.92 12.01 11.50
CA VAL A 29 -14.22 11.52 10.31
C VAL A 29 -13.79 12.70 9.46
N VAL A 30 -12.51 12.69 9.12
CA VAL A 30 -11.87 13.70 8.28
C VAL A 30 -11.71 13.16 6.87
N GLU A 31 -11.63 14.06 5.89
CA GLU A 31 -11.39 13.68 4.50
C GLU A 31 -9.92 13.27 4.31
N PRO A 32 -9.63 12.32 3.41
CA PRO A 32 -8.26 11.90 3.15
C PRO A 32 -7.46 13.05 2.49
N HIS A 33 -6.28 13.36 3.03
CA HIS A 33 -5.39 14.34 2.42
C HIS A 33 -4.78 13.81 1.11
N PRO A 34 -4.72 14.57 0.01
CA PRO A 34 -4.25 14.06 -1.28
C PRO A 34 -2.78 13.63 -1.29
N GLN A 35 -1.94 14.31 -0.50
CA GLN A 35 -0.49 14.03 -0.43
C GLN A 35 -0.13 12.94 0.60
N ALA A 36 -1.10 12.38 1.33
CA ALA A 36 -0.81 11.32 2.28
C ALA A 36 -0.41 10.02 1.55
N THR A 37 0.76 9.48 1.93
CA THR A 37 1.30 8.25 1.33
C THR A 37 0.49 7.01 1.73
N PRO A 38 0.50 5.93 0.92
CA PRO A 38 -0.07 4.64 1.32
C PRO A 38 0.44 4.13 2.68
N PHE A 39 1.73 4.32 2.95
CA PHE A 39 2.38 3.94 4.21
C PHE A 39 1.76 4.69 5.41
N ALA A 40 1.62 6.02 5.32
CA ALA A 40 0.96 6.80 6.37
C ALA A 40 -0.51 6.40 6.56
N ARG A 41 -1.23 6.14 5.46
CA ARG A 41 -2.64 5.69 5.47
C ARG A 41 -2.85 4.33 6.11
N LEU A 42 -1.84 3.47 6.14
CA LEU A 42 -1.88 2.19 6.87
C LEU A 42 -1.16 2.26 8.24
N GLY A 43 -0.49 3.37 8.54
CA GLY A 43 0.19 3.58 9.84
C GLY A 43 1.56 2.94 9.92
N VAL A 44 2.16 2.62 8.78
CA VAL A 44 3.49 2.03 8.68
C VAL A 44 4.45 3.16 8.38
N ILE A 45 5.07 3.72 9.42
CA ILE A 45 6.04 4.81 9.30
C ILE A 45 7.29 4.40 10.09
N PRO A 46 8.51 4.53 9.52
CA PRO A 46 8.82 5.03 8.19
C PRO A 46 8.47 4.04 7.05
N PRO A 47 8.33 4.52 5.79
CA PRO A 47 8.20 3.67 4.62
C PRO A 47 9.38 2.71 4.47
N ARG A 48 9.10 1.42 4.33
CA ARG A 48 10.12 0.37 4.17
C ARG A 48 9.57 -0.80 3.37
N PHE A 49 10.46 -1.55 2.73
CA PHE A 49 10.06 -2.75 2.01
C PHE A 49 9.69 -3.90 2.96
N GLY A 50 10.53 -4.13 3.98
CA GLY A 50 10.33 -5.18 5.00
C GLY A 50 9.18 -4.84 5.96
N VAL A 51 7.95 -5.11 5.53
CA VAL A 51 6.74 -5.05 6.37
C VAL A 51 6.13 -6.45 6.40
N ASP A 52 5.72 -6.87 7.59
CA ASP A 52 4.94 -8.10 7.77
C ASP A 52 3.57 -7.93 7.12
N ASP A 53 3.26 -8.77 6.14
CA ASP A 53 2.01 -8.75 5.39
C ASP A 53 0.79 -8.99 6.29
N ALA A 54 0.93 -9.84 7.31
CA ALA A 54 -0.14 -10.08 8.27
C ALA A 54 -0.39 -8.83 9.12
N ALA A 55 0.67 -8.18 9.60
CA ALA A 55 0.54 -6.92 10.34
C ALA A 55 -0.07 -5.81 9.48
N LEU A 56 0.29 -5.74 8.19
CA LEU A 56 -0.26 -4.79 7.24
C LEU A 56 -1.75 -5.02 6.99
N GLU A 57 -2.15 -6.28 6.78
CA GLU A 57 -3.55 -6.66 6.61
C GLU A 57 -4.38 -6.30 7.86
N GLN A 58 -3.86 -6.61 9.05
CA GLN A 58 -4.52 -6.24 10.31
C GLN A 58 -4.68 -4.73 10.44
N ALA A 59 -3.66 -3.94 10.09
CA ALA A 59 -3.73 -2.48 10.12
C ALA A 59 -4.79 -1.94 9.15
N TRP A 60 -4.85 -2.48 7.93
CA TRP A 60 -5.88 -2.15 6.94
C TRP A 60 -7.29 -2.51 7.44
N LEU A 61 -7.49 -3.72 7.97
CA LEU A 61 -8.79 -4.15 8.50
C LEU A 61 -9.25 -3.28 9.67
N GLN A 62 -8.36 -2.97 10.60
CA GLN A 62 -8.66 -2.11 11.74
C GLN A 62 -9.10 -0.71 11.30
N ARG A 63 -8.35 -0.09 10.39
CA ARG A 63 -8.69 1.25 9.87
C ARG A 63 -9.97 1.24 9.03
N SER A 64 -10.16 0.23 8.18
CA SER A 64 -11.36 0.07 7.36
C SER A 64 -12.63 -0.03 8.21
N ARG A 65 -12.57 -0.78 9.33
CA ARG A 65 -13.69 -0.85 10.29
C ARG A 65 -14.03 0.50 10.93
N GLN A 66 -13.06 1.39 11.10
CA GLN A 66 -13.29 2.72 11.69
C GLN A 66 -14.05 3.66 10.76
N VAL A 67 -13.90 3.50 9.44
CA VAL A 67 -14.47 4.39 8.42
C VAL A 67 -15.47 3.72 7.46
N HIS A 68 -15.83 2.46 7.72
CA HIS A 68 -16.73 1.69 6.85
C HIS A 68 -18.04 2.45 6.55
N PRO A 69 -18.46 2.61 5.27
CA PRO A 69 -19.58 3.46 4.89
C PRO A 69 -20.89 3.14 5.63
N ASP A 70 -21.18 1.86 5.87
CA ASP A 70 -22.37 1.40 6.59
C ASP A 70 -22.50 2.00 7.99
N ARG A 71 -21.37 2.22 8.70
CA ARG A 71 -21.38 2.84 10.03
C ARG A 71 -21.79 4.31 10.00
N PHE A 72 -21.69 4.94 8.82
CA PHE A 72 -22.01 6.35 8.61
C PHE A 72 -23.31 6.54 7.85
N ALA A 73 -24.05 5.50 7.47
CA ALA A 73 -25.28 5.61 6.70
C ALA A 73 -26.31 6.58 7.31
N ARG A 74 -26.37 6.70 8.65
CA ARG A 74 -27.27 7.61 9.39
C ARG A 74 -26.60 8.92 9.86
N ARG A 75 -25.36 9.19 9.48
CA ARG A 75 -24.61 10.40 9.86
C ARG A 75 -24.86 11.55 8.88
N PRO A 76 -24.52 12.81 9.23
CA PRO A 76 -24.64 13.94 8.32
C PRO A 76 -23.88 13.73 7.00
N ASP A 77 -24.37 14.34 5.92
CA ASP A 77 -23.86 14.15 4.55
C ASP A 77 -22.33 14.35 4.44
N ALA A 78 -21.79 15.32 5.16
CA ALA A 78 -20.35 15.59 5.18
C ALA A 78 -19.54 14.43 5.80
N GLU A 79 -20.06 13.77 6.85
CA GLU A 79 -19.44 12.59 7.45
C GLU A 79 -19.56 11.36 6.54
N ARG A 80 -20.72 11.17 5.89
CA ARG A 80 -20.91 10.05 4.94
C ARG A 80 -19.94 10.12 3.77
N ARG A 81 -19.79 11.31 3.18
CA ARG A 81 -18.84 11.54 2.08
C ARG A 81 -17.40 11.31 2.53
N ALA A 82 -17.01 11.85 3.69
CA ALA A 82 -15.65 11.65 4.20
C ALA A 82 -15.36 10.17 4.51
N ALA A 83 -16.31 9.43 5.07
CA ALA A 83 -16.17 7.99 5.32
C ALA A 83 -16.00 7.18 4.02
N ALA A 84 -16.79 7.50 2.99
CA ALA A 84 -16.67 6.88 1.67
C ALA A 84 -15.30 7.17 1.02
N GLN A 85 -14.84 8.43 1.05
CA GLN A 85 -13.53 8.82 0.55
C GLN A 85 -12.39 8.15 1.31
N GLN A 86 -12.47 8.07 2.64
CA GLN A 86 -11.46 7.38 3.45
C GLN A 86 -11.41 5.89 3.13
N THR A 87 -12.57 5.24 2.95
CA THR A 87 -12.63 3.83 2.57
C THR A 87 -11.97 3.60 1.21
N ALA A 88 -12.23 4.45 0.22
CA ALA A 88 -11.57 4.37 -1.09
C ALA A 88 -10.05 4.54 -0.96
N ALA A 89 -9.60 5.58 -0.24
CA ALA A 89 -8.17 5.85 -0.05
C ALA A 89 -7.43 4.75 0.72
N LEU A 90 -8.08 4.10 1.69
CA LEU A 90 -7.51 2.93 2.40
C LEU A 90 -7.39 1.73 1.47
N ASN A 91 -8.36 1.50 0.60
CA ASN A 91 -8.31 0.40 -0.37
C ASN A 91 -7.23 0.63 -1.44
N ASP A 92 -7.04 1.87 -1.88
CA ASP A 92 -5.94 2.23 -2.78
C ASP A 92 -4.58 2.03 -2.09
N ALA A 93 -4.45 2.45 -0.84
CA ALA A 93 -3.24 2.23 -0.05
C ALA A 93 -2.93 0.74 0.16
N TRP A 94 -3.96 -0.06 0.46
CA TRP A 94 -3.84 -1.50 0.57
C TRP A 94 -3.40 -2.13 -0.74
N ARG A 95 -4.03 -1.79 -1.87
CA ARG A 95 -3.62 -2.28 -3.20
C ARG A 95 -2.16 -1.96 -3.52
N ALA A 96 -1.67 -0.78 -3.13
CA ALA A 96 -0.29 -0.39 -3.36
C ALA A 96 0.75 -1.13 -2.50
N LEU A 97 0.35 -1.69 -1.35
CA LEU A 97 1.30 -2.23 -0.36
C LEU A 97 1.11 -3.72 -0.04
N ARG A 98 0.00 -4.33 -0.50
CA ARG A 98 -0.43 -5.69 -0.15
C ARG A 98 0.60 -6.75 -0.52
N THR A 99 1.13 -6.71 -1.73
CA THR A 99 2.14 -7.68 -2.16
C THR A 99 3.54 -7.09 -2.04
N PRO A 100 4.57 -7.92 -1.78
CA PRO A 100 5.96 -7.45 -1.80
C PRO A 100 6.32 -6.76 -3.12
N PHE A 101 5.82 -7.26 -4.25
CA PHE A 101 6.07 -6.68 -5.57
C PHE A 101 5.45 -5.27 -5.70
N ASP A 102 4.16 -5.10 -5.39
CA ASP A 102 3.48 -3.80 -5.48
C ASP A 102 4.18 -2.77 -4.57
N ARG A 103 4.60 -3.21 -3.39
CA ARG A 103 5.35 -2.38 -2.44
C ARG A 103 6.71 -1.95 -2.98
N ALA A 104 7.45 -2.86 -3.61
CA ALA A 104 8.71 -2.52 -4.28
C ALA A 104 8.47 -1.48 -5.39
N VAL A 105 7.47 -1.69 -6.25
CA VAL A 105 7.13 -0.75 -7.33
C VAL A 105 6.83 0.63 -6.76
N TRP A 106 6.03 0.70 -5.69
CA TRP A 106 5.72 1.98 -5.05
C TRP A 106 6.96 2.66 -4.46
N LEU A 107 7.82 1.92 -3.74
CA LEU A 107 9.03 2.46 -3.10
C LEU A 107 10.06 2.94 -4.12
N VAL A 108 10.21 2.23 -5.25
CA VAL A 108 11.10 2.62 -6.35
C VAL A 108 10.51 3.82 -7.09
N GLY A 109 9.19 3.85 -7.30
CA GLY A 109 8.52 5.00 -7.91
C GLY A 109 8.60 6.27 -7.07
N SER A 110 8.59 6.16 -5.73
CA SER A 110 8.66 7.32 -4.84
C SER A 110 10.01 8.03 -4.84
N VAL A 111 11.10 7.34 -5.26
CA VAL A 111 12.42 7.94 -5.47
C VAL A 111 12.63 8.44 -6.91
N GLY A 112 11.60 8.43 -7.74
CA GLY A 112 11.65 8.93 -9.12
C GLY A 112 12.31 7.98 -10.13
N VAL A 113 12.50 6.71 -9.76
CA VAL A 113 12.98 5.69 -10.71
C VAL A 113 11.79 5.17 -11.50
N ALA A 114 11.87 5.30 -12.83
CA ALA A 114 10.84 4.81 -13.74
C ALA A 114 10.71 3.28 -13.68
N GLU A 115 9.52 2.76 -14.01
CA GLU A 115 9.30 1.32 -14.10
C GLU A 115 10.34 0.68 -15.03
N PRO A 116 11.04 -0.38 -14.58
CA PRO A 116 12.05 -1.04 -15.38
C PRO A 116 11.39 -1.71 -16.58
N ARG A 117 11.89 -1.40 -17.78
CA ARG A 117 11.52 -2.17 -18.97
C ARG A 117 12.07 -3.59 -18.82
N LEU A 118 11.25 -4.59 -19.11
CA LEU A 118 11.69 -5.99 -19.13
C LEU A 118 12.85 -6.14 -20.14
N PRO A 119 14.03 -6.59 -19.68
CA PRO A 119 15.16 -6.81 -20.58
C PRO A 119 14.88 -7.99 -21.52
N GLN A 120 15.46 -7.96 -22.73
CA GLN A 120 15.26 -9.01 -23.74
C GLN A 120 15.58 -10.41 -23.19
N ALA A 121 16.62 -10.54 -22.36
CA ALA A 121 16.98 -11.81 -21.72
C ALA A 121 15.86 -12.37 -20.85
N ALA A 122 15.12 -11.51 -20.13
CA ALA A 122 13.99 -11.94 -19.31
C ALA A 122 12.78 -12.37 -20.17
N LEU A 123 12.62 -11.80 -21.37
CA LEU A 123 11.57 -12.22 -22.31
C LEU A 123 11.84 -13.62 -22.88
N VAL A 124 13.10 -13.92 -23.21
CA VAL A 124 13.52 -15.26 -23.66
C VAL A 124 13.27 -16.29 -22.57
N GLU A 125 13.71 -16.01 -21.35
CA GLU A 125 13.50 -16.89 -20.19
C GLU A 125 11.99 -17.12 -19.92
N LEU A 126 11.15 -16.08 -20.03
CA LEU A 126 9.71 -16.22 -19.89
C LEU A 126 9.09 -17.13 -20.97
N MET A 127 9.57 -17.05 -22.22
CA MET A 127 9.10 -17.94 -23.28
C MET A 127 9.46 -19.39 -22.98
N GLU A 128 10.70 -19.67 -22.56
CA GLU A 128 11.16 -21.02 -22.20
C GLU A 128 10.32 -21.60 -21.05
N LEU A 129 10.08 -20.83 -19.99
CA LEU A 129 9.26 -21.24 -18.85
C LEU A 129 7.81 -21.53 -19.26
N ARG A 130 7.25 -20.72 -20.17
CA ARG A 130 5.89 -20.92 -20.68
C ARG A 130 5.80 -22.21 -21.51
N ASP A 131 6.79 -22.46 -22.35
CA ASP A 131 6.81 -23.62 -23.22
C ASP A 131 6.98 -24.92 -22.40
N GLU A 132 7.81 -24.92 -21.33
CA GLU A 132 7.88 -26.02 -20.37
C GLU A 132 6.55 -26.24 -19.62
N ALA A 133 5.91 -25.17 -19.15
CA ALA A 133 4.64 -25.25 -18.44
C ALA A 133 3.47 -25.74 -19.33
N ALA A 134 3.63 -25.72 -20.66
CA ALA A 134 2.61 -26.18 -21.60
C ALA A 134 2.62 -27.71 -21.81
N VAL A 135 3.65 -28.43 -21.33
CA VAL A 135 3.79 -29.89 -21.51
C VAL A 135 2.65 -30.63 -20.83
N ASP A 136 2.48 -30.44 -19.52
CA ASP A 136 1.40 -31.03 -18.73
C ASP A 136 1.21 -30.30 -17.38
N ALA A 137 0.28 -30.79 -16.57
CA ALA A 137 -0.01 -30.20 -15.26
C ALA A 137 1.14 -30.34 -14.25
N ALA A 138 1.95 -31.40 -14.35
CA ALA A 138 3.08 -31.63 -13.46
C ALA A 138 4.26 -30.70 -13.80
N ALA A 139 4.57 -30.53 -15.08
CA ALA A 139 5.56 -29.58 -15.58
C ALA A 139 5.19 -28.15 -15.18
N ARG A 140 3.92 -27.76 -15.36
CA ARG A 140 3.41 -26.45 -14.91
C ARG A 140 3.59 -26.24 -13.41
N ALA A 141 3.26 -27.23 -12.58
CA ALA A 141 3.45 -27.13 -11.13
C ALA A 141 4.94 -26.95 -10.78
N ALA A 142 5.83 -27.71 -11.41
CA ALA A 142 7.28 -27.59 -11.21
C ALA A 142 7.81 -26.20 -11.63
N VAL A 143 7.34 -25.64 -12.76
CA VAL A 143 7.68 -24.28 -13.19
C VAL A 143 7.22 -23.25 -12.15
N VAL A 144 5.99 -23.37 -11.65
CA VAL A 144 5.46 -22.47 -10.61
C VAL A 144 6.29 -22.54 -9.33
N ASP A 145 6.65 -23.74 -8.87
CA ASP A 145 7.45 -23.93 -7.67
C ASP A 145 8.84 -23.28 -7.81
N ARG A 146 9.52 -23.47 -8.95
CA ARG A 146 10.82 -22.82 -9.21
C ARG A 146 10.71 -21.30 -9.27
N CYS A 147 9.68 -20.77 -9.92
CA CYS A 147 9.40 -19.34 -9.96
C CYS A 147 9.12 -18.78 -8.56
N ALA A 148 8.39 -19.51 -7.72
CA ALA A 148 8.10 -19.13 -6.34
C ALA A 148 9.37 -19.06 -5.48
N VAL A 149 10.27 -20.05 -5.61
CA VAL A 149 11.57 -20.06 -4.92
C VAL A 149 12.42 -18.85 -5.35
N ARG A 150 12.59 -18.64 -6.66
CA ARG A 150 13.38 -17.51 -7.17
C ARG A 150 12.77 -16.17 -6.77
N PHE A 151 11.44 -16.05 -6.80
CA PHE A 151 10.75 -14.85 -6.32
C PHE A 151 11.07 -14.60 -4.84
N ALA A 152 10.97 -15.62 -3.98
CA ALA A 152 11.28 -15.48 -2.56
C ALA A 152 12.74 -15.06 -2.33
N GLU A 153 13.70 -15.61 -3.07
CA GLU A 153 15.12 -15.23 -3.00
C GLU A 153 15.34 -13.76 -3.38
N VAL A 154 14.76 -13.32 -4.51
CA VAL A 154 14.88 -11.93 -4.96
C VAL A 154 14.26 -10.98 -3.94
N MET A 155 13.08 -11.32 -3.41
CA MET A 155 12.40 -10.49 -2.41
C MET A 155 13.15 -10.47 -1.08
N ALA A 156 13.76 -11.58 -0.65
CA ALA A 156 14.60 -11.61 0.54
C ALA A 156 15.85 -10.73 0.39
N ARG A 157 16.50 -10.76 -0.78
CA ARG A 157 17.62 -9.86 -1.09
C ARG A 157 17.18 -8.40 -1.08
N ALA A 158 16.08 -8.08 -1.78
CA ALA A 158 15.52 -6.74 -1.81
C ALA A 158 15.15 -6.23 -0.40
N ALA A 159 14.63 -7.10 0.47
CA ALA A 159 14.35 -6.74 1.86
C ALA A 159 15.61 -6.37 2.66
N GLY A 160 16.76 -7.00 2.38
CA GLY A 160 18.04 -6.64 2.98
C GLY A 160 18.57 -5.28 2.48
N GLU A 161 18.29 -4.92 1.23
CA GLU A 161 18.85 -3.73 0.56
C GLU A 161 17.93 -2.48 0.66
N LEU A 162 16.60 -2.63 0.65
CA LEU A 162 15.60 -1.54 0.65
C LEU A 162 14.99 -1.29 2.05
N GLN A 163 15.85 -1.03 3.04
CA GLN A 163 15.45 -0.96 4.46
C GLN A 163 14.78 0.36 4.88
N VAL A 164 15.15 1.49 4.29
CA VAL A 164 14.57 2.81 4.59
C VAL A 164 14.59 3.67 3.35
N VAL A 165 13.41 4.09 2.89
CA VAL A 165 13.34 5.21 1.96
C VAL A 165 12.99 6.41 2.82
N ASP A 166 13.94 7.33 2.99
CA ASP A 166 13.62 8.66 3.49
C ASP A 166 12.71 9.29 2.45
N ALA A 167 11.40 9.12 2.63
CA ALA A 167 10.37 9.80 1.86
C ALA A 167 10.35 11.28 2.30
N ALA A 168 11.44 11.98 2.00
CA ALA A 168 11.61 13.41 2.14
C ALA A 168 11.71 14.02 0.74
N ALA A 169 10.54 14.23 0.12
CA ALA A 169 10.31 15.25 -0.90
C ALA A 169 8.81 15.55 -0.99
#